data_AF-D7J699-F1
#
_entry.id   AF-D7J699-F1
#
_cell.length_a   1.000
_cell.length_b   1.000
_cell.length_c   1.000
_cell.angle_alpha   90.00
_cell.angle_beta   90.00
_cell.angle_gamma   90.00
#
_symmetry.space_group_name_H-M   'P 1'
#
loop_
_entity.id
_entity.type
_entity.pdbx_description
1 polymer ?
#
loop_
_entity_poly.entity_id
_entity_poly.type
_entity_poly.pdbx_seq_one_letter_code
_entity_poly.pdbx_strand_id
1 'polypeptide(L)'
;MNKILFVLLSLLTSLQSYSQEQNEKEVSFLLLGDIHYDLLEDHDMEWLSTKPDDLRQVTKEYSVFTKNTWPEFSRIISGQVQKHQPSIKAVLQMGDLSEGLAGSPQKAIQMANSAFKAVNKMNLKVPFIMTKGNHDITGPGAKEAFEKVYLVAP
;
A
#
# COMPACT_ATOMS: atom_id res chain seq x y z
N MET A 1 43.95 -41.08 0.22
CA MET A 1 43.45 -39.81 0.79
C MET A 1 43.67 -39.86 2.30
N ASN A 2 44.39 -38.89 2.87
CA ASN A 2 44.83 -38.95 4.27
C ASN A 2 43.61 -38.80 5.21
N LYS A 3 43.45 -39.67 6.23
CA LYS A 3 42.26 -39.67 7.11
C LYS A 3 42.01 -38.30 7.76
N ILE A 4 43.09 -37.56 8.05
CA ILE A 4 43.07 -36.21 8.60
C ILE A 4 42.43 -35.21 7.63
N LEU A 5 42.72 -35.33 6.32
CA LEU A 5 42.16 -34.46 5.30
C LEU A 5 40.64 -34.66 5.14
N PHE A 6 40.17 -35.90 5.29
CA PHE A 6 38.74 -36.21 5.22
C PHE A 6 37.98 -35.63 6.41
N VAL A 7 38.55 -35.73 7.62
CA VAL A 7 37.96 -35.16 8.84
C VAL A 7 37.89 -33.63 8.75
N LEU A 8 38.97 -32.97 8.33
CA LEU A 8 38.98 -31.52 8.14
C LEU A 8 37.95 -31.06 7.10
N LEU A 9 37.84 -31.78 5.97
CA LEU A 9 36.86 -31.45 4.93
C LEU A 9 35.42 -31.62 5.43
N SER A 10 35.15 -32.67 6.21
CA SER A 10 33.82 -32.88 6.82
C SER A 10 33.48 -31.85 7.90
N LEU A 11 34.46 -31.35 8.65
CA LEU A 11 34.24 -30.27 9.61
C LEU A 11 33.95 -28.94 8.90
N LEU A 12 34.68 -28.61 7.83
CA LEU A 12 34.44 -27.40 7.04
C LEU A 12 33.04 -27.38 6.42
N THR A 13 32.57 -28.51 5.86
CA THR A 13 31.22 -28.59 5.30
C THR A 13 30.16 -28.48 6.38
N SER A 14 30.36 -29.11 7.54
CA SER A 14 29.41 -29.02 8.67
C SER A 14 29.29 -27.60 9.24
N LEU A 15 30.38 -26.84 9.28
CA LEU A 15 30.38 -25.44 9.75
C LEU A 15 29.70 -24.49 8.76
N GLN A 16 29.85 -24.73 7.45
CA GLN A 16 29.10 -23.97 6.43
C GLN A 16 27.60 -24.27 6.46
N SER A 17 27.20 -25.51 6.71
CA SER A 17 25.78 -25.86 6.86
C SER A 17 25.18 -25.27 8.15
N TYR A 18 25.92 -25.27 9.26
CA TYR A 18 25.45 -24.74 10.53
C TYR A 18 25.29 -23.20 10.52
N SER A 19 26.15 -22.48 9.79
CA SER A 19 25.98 -21.02 9.63
C SER A 19 24.83 -20.65 8.67
N GLN A 20 24.43 -21.56 7.77
CA GLN A 20 23.27 -21.38 6.90
C GLN A 20 21.93 -21.64 7.62
N GLU A 21 21.88 -22.55 8.60
CA GLU A 21 20.65 -22.86 9.35
C GLU A 21 20.29 -21.82 10.43
N GLN A 22 21.23 -20.97 10.84
CA GLN A 22 21.01 -19.90 11.84
C GLN A 22 20.69 -18.52 11.25
N ASN A 23 20.65 -18.36 9.93
CA ASN A 23 20.02 -17.19 9.33
C ASN A 23 18.50 -17.41 9.37
N GLU A 24 17.84 -17.01 10.47
CA GLU A 24 16.47 -16.51 10.34
C GLU A 24 16.49 -15.57 9.13
N LYS A 25 15.79 -15.92 8.05
CA LYS A 25 15.72 -15.05 6.90
C LYS A 25 15.05 -13.78 7.40
N GLU A 26 15.85 -12.75 7.68
CA GLU A 26 15.35 -11.45 8.01
C GLU A 26 14.28 -11.10 6.97
N VAL A 27 13.13 -10.62 7.43
CA VAL A 27 12.03 -10.22 6.57
C VAL A 27 11.78 -8.74 6.78
N SER A 28 11.37 -8.07 5.71
CA SER A 28 10.98 -6.66 5.76
C SER A 28 9.51 -6.49 5.41
N PHE A 29 8.94 -5.41 5.94
CA PHE A 29 7.62 -4.91 5.58
C PHE A 29 7.78 -3.45 5.18
N LEU A 30 7.00 -3.00 4.20
CA LEU A 30 6.96 -1.60 3.82
C LEU A 30 5.69 -0.99 4.42
N LEU A 31 5.85 0.02 5.28
CA LEU A 31 4.74 0.70 5.94
C LEU A 31 4.38 1.98 5.20
N LEU A 32 3.10 2.16 4.91
CA LEU A 32 2.49 3.35 4.32
C LEU A 32 1.31 3.82 5.19
N GLY A 33 0.92 5.07 5.04
CA GLY A 33 -0.22 5.69 5.72
C GLY A 33 -0.52 7.03 5.07
N ASP A 34 -1.73 7.55 5.27
CA ASP A 34 -2.13 8.91 4.88
C ASP A 34 -1.79 9.22 3.41
N ILE A 35 -2.07 8.27 2.51
CA ILE A 35 -1.82 8.46 1.08
C ILE A 35 -2.81 9.48 0.53
N HIS A 36 -4.06 9.46 1.02
CA HIS A 36 -5.12 10.36 0.58
C HIS A 36 -5.21 10.43 -0.96
N TYR A 37 -5.25 9.25 -1.60
CA TYR A 37 -5.39 9.14 -3.04
C TYR A 37 -6.72 9.79 -3.46
N ASP A 38 -6.63 10.72 -4.39
CA ASP A 38 -7.74 11.63 -4.67
C ASP A 38 -7.87 11.98 -6.16
N LEU A 39 -9.10 11.95 -6.66
CA LEU A 39 -9.47 12.31 -8.02
C LEU A 39 -10.70 13.21 -7.98
N LEU A 40 -10.64 14.36 -8.68
CA LEU A 40 -11.76 15.32 -8.69
C LEU A 40 -13.07 14.70 -9.16
N GLU A 41 -13.01 13.78 -10.12
CA GLU A 41 -14.18 13.07 -10.63
C GLU A 41 -14.84 12.13 -9.61
N ASP A 42 -14.16 11.79 -8.50
CA ASP A 42 -14.69 10.94 -7.43
C ASP A 42 -15.52 11.73 -6.40
N HIS A 43 -15.65 13.04 -6.56
CA HIS A 43 -16.48 13.88 -5.70
C HIS A 43 -17.79 14.31 -6.35
N ASP A 44 -18.82 14.41 -5.52
CA ASP A 44 -19.98 15.27 -5.78
C ASP A 44 -19.60 16.72 -5.45
N MET A 45 -19.32 17.50 -6.50
CA MET A 45 -18.84 18.87 -6.35
C MET A 45 -19.91 19.82 -5.79
N GLU A 46 -21.20 19.54 -5.98
CA GLU A 46 -22.27 20.35 -5.39
C GLU A 46 -22.27 20.14 -3.87
N TRP A 47 -22.24 18.89 -3.42
CA TRP A 47 -22.14 18.57 -2.00
C TRP A 47 -20.83 19.08 -1.37
N LEU A 48 -19.70 18.93 -2.06
CA LEU A 48 -18.39 19.36 -1.56
C LEU A 48 -18.31 20.88 -1.44
N SER A 49 -18.96 21.64 -2.33
CA SER A 49 -18.97 23.10 -2.29
C SER A 49 -19.56 23.70 -1.01
N THR A 50 -20.35 22.93 -0.27
CA THR A 50 -20.88 23.31 1.05
C THR A 50 -19.84 23.27 2.18
N LYS A 51 -18.62 22.80 1.90
CA LYS A 51 -17.50 22.64 2.86
C LYS A 51 -16.28 23.38 2.32
N PRO A 52 -16.12 24.69 2.64
CA PRO A 52 -15.13 25.51 1.95
C PRO A 52 -13.67 25.08 2.12
N ASP A 53 -13.28 24.56 3.28
CA ASP A 53 -11.90 24.12 3.50
C ASP A 53 -11.63 22.77 2.81
N ASP A 54 -12.52 21.80 2.96
CA ASP A 54 -12.47 20.52 2.23
C ASP A 54 -12.43 20.74 0.71
N LEU A 55 -13.28 21.63 0.18
CA LEU A 55 -13.28 22.00 -1.24
C LEU A 55 -11.92 22.57 -1.66
N ARG A 56 -11.32 23.43 -0.85
CA ARG A 56 -9.99 24.00 -1.11
C ARG A 56 -8.93 22.89 -1.13
N GLN A 57 -8.93 21.97 -0.18
CA GLN A 57 -7.96 20.89 -0.10
C GLN A 57 -8.09 19.92 -1.28
N VAL A 58 -9.30 19.41 -1.55
CA VAL A 58 -9.56 18.53 -2.69
C VAL A 58 -9.16 19.21 -4.01
N THR A 59 -9.51 20.48 -4.23
CA THR A 59 -9.28 21.15 -5.53
C THR A 59 -7.88 21.72 -5.74
N LYS A 60 -7.13 21.99 -4.67
CA LYS A 60 -5.82 22.66 -4.77
C LYS A 60 -4.67 21.85 -4.23
N GLU A 61 -4.94 20.79 -3.46
CA GLU A 61 -3.95 19.99 -2.76
C GLU A 61 -4.08 18.51 -3.16
N TYR A 62 -4.92 17.71 -2.50
CA TYR A 62 -4.90 16.25 -2.62
C TYR A 62 -5.03 15.72 -4.05
N SER A 63 -6.02 16.17 -4.82
CA SER A 63 -6.14 15.77 -6.24
C SER A 63 -4.96 16.25 -7.10
N VAL A 64 -4.38 17.42 -6.79
CA VAL A 64 -3.21 17.97 -7.47
C VAL A 64 -1.96 17.13 -7.15
N PHE A 65 -1.77 16.75 -5.89
CA PHE A 65 -0.69 15.88 -5.45
C PHE A 65 -0.84 14.48 -6.02
N THR A 66 -2.04 13.93 -6.04
CA THR A 66 -2.31 12.63 -6.68
C THR A 66 -1.93 12.70 -8.15
N LYS A 67 -2.39 13.71 -8.89
CA LYS A 67 -2.07 13.88 -10.31
C LYS A 67 -0.56 13.99 -10.58
N ASN A 68 0.15 14.76 -9.76
CA ASN A 68 1.55 15.12 -10.04
C ASN A 68 2.57 14.15 -9.43
N THR A 69 2.23 13.50 -8.31
CA THR A 69 3.17 12.70 -7.50
C THR A 69 2.89 11.21 -7.60
N TRP A 70 1.62 10.79 -7.76
CA TRP A 70 1.27 9.36 -7.79
C TRP A 70 2.07 8.52 -8.80
N PRO A 71 2.31 8.96 -10.05
CA PRO A 71 3.07 8.15 -11.00
C PRO A 71 4.48 7.82 -10.52
N GLU A 72 5.17 8.78 -9.92
CA GLU A 72 6.53 8.60 -9.44
C GLU A 72 6.56 7.87 -8.09
N PHE A 73 5.64 8.22 -7.18
CA PHE A 73 5.47 7.52 -5.90
C PHE A 73 5.22 6.02 -6.12
N SER A 74 4.25 5.66 -6.95
CA SER A 74 3.93 4.25 -7.25
C SER A 74 5.12 3.50 -7.85
N ARG A 75 5.86 4.13 -8.76
CA ARG A 75 7.10 3.57 -9.34
C ARG A 75 8.17 3.30 -8.29
N ILE A 76 8.37 4.24 -7.35
CA ILE A 76 9.34 4.08 -6.26
C ILE A 76 8.95 2.93 -5.35
N ILE A 77 7.69 2.85 -4.90
CA ILE A 77 7.22 1.77 -4.02
C ILE A 77 7.37 0.40 -4.70
N SER A 78 6.93 0.25 -5.94
CA SER A 78 7.11 -1.01 -6.69
C SER A 78 8.59 -1.36 -6.86
N GLY A 79 9.46 -0.37 -7.07
CA GLY A 79 10.90 -0.56 -7.14
C GLY A 79 11.51 -1.04 -5.83
N GLN A 80 11.09 -0.48 -4.69
CA GLN A 80 11.53 -0.92 -3.36
C GLN A 80 11.12 -2.36 -3.09
N VAL A 81 9.85 -2.69 -3.35
CA VAL A 81 9.34 -4.06 -3.15
C VAL A 81 10.13 -5.09 -3.96
N GLN A 82 10.55 -4.76 -5.19
CA GLN A 82 11.29 -5.67 -6.05
C GLN A 82 12.78 -5.84 -5.67
N LYS A 83 13.40 -4.81 -5.07
CA LYS A 83 14.87 -4.73 -4.93
C LYS A 83 15.38 -4.81 -3.50
N HIS A 84 14.53 -4.50 -2.52
CA HIS A 84 14.94 -4.43 -1.11
C HIS A 84 15.45 -5.79 -0.61
N GLN A 85 16.53 -5.75 0.16
CA GLN A 85 17.07 -6.88 0.90
C GLN A 85 17.22 -6.49 2.37
N PRO A 86 16.65 -7.25 3.32
CA PRO A 86 15.90 -8.49 3.11
C PRO A 86 14.59 -8.30 2.33
N SER A 87 14.10 -9.34 1.65
CA SER A 87 12.92 -9.22 0.78
C SER A 87 11.70 -8.68 1.53
N ILE A 88 11.03 -7.69 0.96
CA ILE A 88 9.74 -7.20 1.49
C ILE A 88 8.67 -8.29 1.29
N LYS A 89 7.96 -8.65 2.36
CA LYS A 89 6.91 -9.69 2.32
C LYS A 89 5.50 -9.16 2.16
N ALA A 90 5.26 -7.91 2.54
CA ALA A 90 4.00 -7.22 2.32
C ALA A 90 4.20 -5.69 2.39
N VAL A 91 3.26 -4.98 1.77
CA VAL A 91 3.05 -3.55 1.99
C VAL A 91 1.88 -3.40 2.96
N LEU A 92 2.07 -2.64 4.03
CA LEU A 92 1.09 -2.39 5.08
C LEU A 92 0.61 -0.94 4.98
N GLN A 93 -0.64 -0.73 4.59
CA GLN A 93 -1.29 0.59 4.52
C GLN A 93 -2.10 0.84 5.81
N MET A 94 -1.64 1.76 6.64
CA MET A 94 -2.19 2.00 7.97
C MET A 94 -3.43 2.92 7.99
N GLY A 95 -4.30 2.78 6.98
CA GLY A 95 -5.49 3.62 6.80
C GLY A 95 -5.24 4.86 5.97
N ASP A 96 -6.33 5.58 5.71
CA ASP A 96 -6.36 6.84 4.95
C ASP A 96 -5.72 6.66 3.58
N LEU A 97 -6.18 5.62 2.88
CA LEU A 97 -5.78 5.31 1.51
C LEU A 97 -6.43 6.30 0.53
N SER A 98 -7.71 6.60 0.73
CA SER A 98 -8.48 7.57 -0.08
C SER A 98 -8.84 8.81 0.75
N GLU A 99 -8.94 9.97 0.10
CA GLU A 99 -9.30 11.25 0.75
C GLU A 99 -10.69 11.23 1.42
N GLY A 100 -11.60 10.37 0.94
CA GLY A 100 -12.99 10.38 1.41
C GLY A 100 -13.76 11.58 0.85
N LEU A 101 -14.80 12.05 1.55
CA LEU A 101 -15.56 13.25 1.14
C LEU A 101 -16.18 13.16 -0.26
N ALA A 102 -16.52 11.95 -0.70
CA ALA A 102 -17.08 11.69 -2.02
C ALA A 102 -18.47 12.33 -2.25
N GLY A 103 -19.21 12.61 -1.19
CA GLY A 103 -20.46 13.40 -1.21
C GLY A 103 -21.74 12.67 -1.61
N SER A 104 -21.64 11.45 -2.13
CA SER A 104 -22.79 10.55 -2.30
C SER A 104 -22.35 9.08 -2.21
N PRO A 105 -23.27 8.14 -1.90
CA PRO A 105 -22.93 6.72 -1.88
C PRO A 105 -22.36 6.18 -3.20
N GLN A 106 -22.86 6.67 -4.34
CA GLN A 106 -22.37 6.28 -5.66
C GLN A 106 -20.93 6.76 -5.87
N LYS A 107 -20.64 8.01 -5.48
CA LYS A 107 -19.29 8.58 -5.54
C LYS A 107 -18.34 7.91 -4.57
N ALA A 108 -18.79 7.55 -3.37
CA ALA A 108 -17.97 6.81 -2.40
C ALA A 108 -17.52 5.45 -2.93
N ILE A 109 -18.42 4.71 -3.61
CA ILE A 109 -18.06 3.46 -4.30
C ILE A 109 -17.08 3.73 -5.44
N GLN A 110 -17.30 4.79 -6.22
CA GLN A 110 -16.39 5.19 -7.30
C GLN A 110 -14.98 5.45 -6.76
N MET A 111 -14.87 6.27 -5.72
CA MET A 111 -13.61 6.62 -5.03
C MET A 111 -12.87 5.40 -4.52
N ALA A 112 -13.57 4.50 -3.81
CA ALA A 112 -12.96 3.29 -3.29
C ALA A 112 -12.41 2.39 -4.43
N ASN A 113 -13.15 2.28 -5.54
CA ASN A 113 -12.69 1.55 -6.71
C ASN A 113 -11.51 2.23 -7.42
N SER A 114 -11.50 3.57 -7.50
CA SER A 114 -10.41 4.34 -8.08
C SER A 114 -9.11 4.13 -7.30
N ALA A 115 -9.16 4.27 -5.97
CA ALA A 115 -8.02 4.03 -5.09
C ALA A 115 -7.52 2.58 -5.19
N PHE A 116 -8.43 1.60 -5.12
CA PHE A 116 -8.07 0.18 -5.25
C PHE A 116 -7.45 -0.13 -6.63
N LYS A 117 -7.99 0.44 -7.71
CA LYS A 117 -7.44 0.31 -9.06
C LYS A 117 -6.05 0.95 -9.17
N ALA A 118 -5.82 2.08 -8.50
CA ALA A 118 -4.52 2.73 -8.46
C ALA A 118 -3.47 1.84 -7.79
N VAL A 119 -3.80 1.24 -6.63
CA VAL A 119 -2.94 0.27 -5.94
C VAL A 119 -2.66 -0.96 -6.81
N ASN A 120 -3.68 -1.54 -7.44
CA ASN A 120 -3.51 -2.71 -8.32
C ASN A 120 -2.56 -2.45 -9.50
N LYS A 121 -2.59 -1.23 -10.06
CA LYS A 121 -1.67 -0.83 -11.14
C LYS A 121 -0.20 -0.79 -10.71
N MET A 122 0.10 -0.69 -9.41
CA MET A 122 1.48 -0.77 -8.89
C MET A 122 2.10 -2.16 -9.10
N ASN A 123 1.28 -3.21 -9.23
CA ASN A 123 1.73 -4.58 -9.54
C ASN A 123 2.83 -5.09 -8.57
N LEU A 124 2.61 -4.93 -7.27
CA LEU A 124 3.62 -5.12 -6.21
C LEU A 124 4.14 -6.56 -6.06
N LYS A 125 3.45 -7.58 -6.59
CA LYS A 125 3.79 -9.03 -6.45
C LYS A 125 3.89 -9.55 -5.03
N VAL A 126 3.58 -8.72 -4.04
CA VAL A 126 3.42 -9.06 -2.62
C VAL A 126 2.05 -8.55 -2.15
N PRO A 127 1.49 -9.11 -1.08
CA PRO A 127 0.23 -8.61 -0.51
C PRO A 127 0.30 -7.13 -0.16
N PHE A 128 -0.76 -6.40 -0.50
CA PHE A 128 -1.05 -5.07 0.01
C PHE A 128 -2.15 -5.20 1.07
N ILE A 129 -1.78 -5.03 2.33
CA ILE A 129 -2.67 -5.22 3.47
C ILE A 129 -3.01 -3.85 4.03
N MET A 130 -4.30 -3.54 4.14
CA MET A 130 -4.73 -2.23 4.65
C MET A 130 -5.57 -2.36 5.92
N THR A 131 -5.46 -1.35 6.78
CA THR A 131 -6.39 -1.09 7.88
C THR A 131 -7.31 0.08 7.54
N LYS A 132 -8.41 0.22 8.28
CA LYS A 132 -9.37 1.31 8.09
C LYS A 132 -8.86 2.60 8.73
N GLY A 133 -8.70 3.67 7.96
CA GLY A 133 -8.49 5.03 8.44
C GLY A 133 -9.81 5.75 8.77
N ASN A 134 -9.75 7.05 9.08
CA ASN A 134 -10.96 7.87 9.22
C ASN A 134 -11.43 8.44 7.89
N HIS A 135 -10.52 8.85 7.00
CA HIS A 135 -10.90 9.36 5.67
C HIS A 135 -11.54 8.28 4.81
N ASP A 136 -11.11 7.02 4.95
CA ASP A 136 -11.68 5.89 4.21
C ASP A 136 -13.17 5.63 4.47
N ILE A 137 -13.73 6.21 5.54
CA ILE A 137 -15.15 6.10 5.91
C ILE A 137 -15.82 7.47 6.09
N THR A 138 -15.19 8.55 5.64
CA THR A 138 -15.71 9.91 5.80
C THR A 138 -16.60 10.32 4.63
N GLY A 139 -17.82 10.76 4.95
CA GLY A 139 -18.80 11.27 3.99
C GLY A 139 -19.92 10.29 3.64
N PRO A 140 -20.95 10.75 2.90
CA PRO A 140 -22.12 9.94 2.58
C PRO A 140 -21.77 8.65 1.84
N GLY A 141 -22.14 7.50 2.43
CA GLY A 141 -21.95 6.16 1.85
C GLY A 141 -20.51 5.61 1.89
N ALA A 142 -19.57 6.31 2.52
CA ALA A 142 -18.17 5.91 2.58
C ALA A 142 -17.96 4.62 3.40
N LYS A 143 -18.68 4.45 4.51
CA LYS A 143 -18.61 3.21 5.31
C LYS A 143 -19.05 1.99 4.51
N GLU A 144 -20.18 2.09 3.80
CA GLU A 144 -20.70 1.01 2.97
C GLU A 144 -19.77 0.74 1.77
N ALA A 145 -19.13 1.77 1.23
CA ALA A 145 -18.13 1.61 0.18
C ALA A 145 -16.88 0.89 0.69
N PHE A 146 -16.39 1.25 1.87
CA PHE A 146 -15.28 0.57 2.53
C PHE A 146 -15.55 -0.93 2.69
N GLU A 147 -16.72 -1.28 3.24
CA GLU A 147 -17.11 -2.67 3.46
C GLU A 147 -17.26 -3.43 2.14
N LYS A 148 -17.81 -2.81 1.09
CA LYS A 148 -18.05 -3.50 -0.19
C LYS A 148 -16.81 -3.64 -1.06
N VAL A 149 -15.89 -2.68 -1.02
CA VAL A 149 -14.74 -2.64 -1.93
C VAL A 149 -13.49 -3.11 -1.23
N TYR A 150 -13.14 -2.55 -0.08
CA TYR A 150 -11.84 -2.83 0.56
C TYR A 150 -11.83 -4.14 1.35
N LEU A 151 -12.95 -4.53 1.98
CA LEU A 151 -13.01 -5.77 2.78
C LEU A 151 -13.35 -7.03 1.96
N VAL A 152 -13.92 -6.87 0.77
CA VAL A 152 -14.39 -7.99 -0.09
C VAL A 152 -13.55 -8.11 -1.37
N ALA A 153 -12.56 -7.23 -1.57
CA ALA A 153 -11.63 -7.31 -2.68
C ALA A 153 -10.86 -8.65 -2.66
N PRO A 154 -10.88 -9.42 -3.76
CA PRO A 154 -10.15 -10.69 -3.89
C PRO A 154 -8.64 -10.52 -4.00
#